data_AF-A0A4S3K5M8-F1
#
_entry.id   AF-A0A4S3K5M8-F1
#
_cell.length_a   1.000
_cell.length_b   1.000
_cell.length_c   1.000
_cell.angle_alpha   90.00
_cell.angle_beta   90.00
_cell.angle_gamma   90.00
#
_symmetry.space_group_name_H-M   'P 1'
#
loop_
_entity.id
_entity.type
_entity.pdbx_description
1 polymer ?
#
loop_
_entity_poly.entity_id
_entity_poly.type
_entity_poly.pdbx_seq_one_letter_code
_entity_poly.pdbx_strand_id
1 'polypeptide(L)'
;MVERIRFTEYLDLDIDRELWLCHTCDHALISARENYKKGCLVAERDPREIHAPVLEGAYSFSPDPDWSRIVEFYCPECGRQIETEYLPPGHPITHDIELDVDSLKKRLKSGDLSVKDGKLVIAEDVA
;
A
#
# COMPACT_ATOMS: atom_id res chain seq x y z
N MET A 1 -15.75 10.50 15.69
CA MET A 1 -14.60 10.02 14.91
C MET A 1 -14.93 8.64 14.46
N VAL A 2 -14.85 8.40 13.16
CA VAL A 2 -15.00 7.05 12.59
C VAL A 2 -13.72 6.27 12.94
N GLU A 3 -13.87 5.00 13.29
CA GLU A 3 -12.74 4.09 13.46
C GLU A 3 -11.90 4.05 12.16
N ARG A 4 -10.57 3.94 12.27
CA ARG A 4 -9.71 3.82 11.09
C ARG A 4 -10.01 2.51 10.36
N ILE A 5 -9.96 2.56 9.03
CA ILE A 5 -10.18 1.38 8.19
C ILE A 5 -8.82 0.83 7.79
N ARG A 6 -8.51 -0.40 8.22
CA ARG A 6 -7.32 -1.12 7.79
C ARG A 6 -7.52 -1.60 6.36
N PHE A 7 -7.04 -0.80 5.41
CA PHE A 7 -7.29 -0.95 3.98
C PHE A 7 -6.43 -2.08 3.37
N THR A 8 -5.15 -2.12 3.72
CA THR A 8 -4.25 -3.26 3.46
C THR A 8 -3.68 -3.77 4.79
N GLU A 9 -2.73 -4.71 4.77
CA GLU A 9 -2.09 -5.17 6.00
C GLU A 9 -1.33 -4.03 6.73
N TYR A 10 -0.72 -3.11 5.99
CA TYR A 10 0.14 -2.06 6.53
C TYR A 10 -0.35 -0.63 6.28
N LEU A 11 -1.50 -0.48 5.61
CA LEU A 11 -2.06 0.81 5.21
C LEU A 11 -3.44 1.01 5.82
N ASP A 12 -3.55 2.03 6.67
CA ASP A 12 -4.80 2.47 7.28
C ASP A 12 -5.34 3.72 6.58
N LEU A 13 -6.66 3.83 6.53
CA LEU A 13 -7.40 5.01 6.09
C LEU A 13 -8.02 5.71 7.29
N ASP A 14 -7.64 6.97 7.49
CA ASP A 14 -8.37 7.91 8.35
C ASP A 14 -9.33 8.70 7.46
N ILE A 15 -10.59 8.25 7.43
CA ILE A 15 -11.61 8.83 6.55
C ILE A 15 -12.00 10.25 6.98
N ASP A 16 -11.92 10.56 8.27
CA ASP A 16 -12.25 11.88 8.79
C ASP A 16 -11.23 12.92 8.30
N ARG A 17 -9.93 12.57 8.35
CA ARG A 17 -8.82 13.42 7.90
C ARG A 17 -8.46 13.26 6.41
N GLU A 18 -9.02 12.26 5.73
CA GLU A 18 -8.67 11.87 4.35
C GLU A 18 -7.17 11.57 4.18
N LEU A 19 -6.61 10.76 5.07
CA LEU A 19 -5.19 10.41 5.05
C LEU A 19 -4.97 8.90 4.97
N TRP A 20 -3.93 8.53 4.23
CA TRP A 20 -3.27 7.24 4.36
C TRP A 20 -2.30 7.27 5.54
N LEU A 21 -2.29 6.22 6.35
CA LEU A 21 -1.39 6.06 7.49
C LEU A 21 -0.71 4.69 7.45
N CYS A 22 0.49 4.61 8.02
CA CYS A 22 1.10 3.33 8.30
C CYS A 22 0.39 2.65 9.48
N HIS A 23 -0.21 1.49 9.27
CA HIS A 23 -0.87 0.72 10.33
C HIS A 23 0.09 0.31 11.46
N THR A 24 1.38 0.13 11.15
CA THR A 24 2.37 -0.35 12.13
C THR A 24 2.78 0.73 13.15
N CYS A 25 2.78 2.01 12.77
CA CYS A 25 3.32 3.08 13.61
C CYS A 25 2.49 4.37 13.64
N ASP A 26 1.32 4.38 13.00
CA ASP A 26 0.40 5.51 12.88
C ASP A 26 0.94 6.74 12.12
N HIS A 27 2.11 6.63 11.47
CA HIS A 27 2.65 7.71 10.66
C HIS A 27 1.68 8.12 9.54
N ALA A 28 1.36 9.41 9.43
CA ALA A 28 0.57 9.92 8.31
C ALA A 28 1.44 10.00 7.05
N LEU A 29 1.09 9.24 6.01
CA LEU A 29 1.88 9.15 4.78
C LEU A 29 1.54 10.29 3.82
N ILE A 30 0.28 10.37 3.38
CA ILE A 30 -0.19 11.33 2.38
C ILE A 30 -1.73 11.38 2.37
N SER A 31 -2.31 12.31 1.63
CA SER A 31 -3.75 12.35 1.31
C SER A 31 -4.24 11.02 0.74
N ALA A 32 -5.43 10.58 1.17
CA ALA A 32 -6.13 9.41 0.64
C ALA A 32 -6.58 9.58 -0.82
N ARG A 33 -6.46 10.80 -1.37
CA ARG A 33 -6.75 11.14 -2.77
C ARG A 33 -5.53 11.01 -3.69
N GLU A 34 -4.36 10.70 -3.13
CA GLU A 34 -3.11 10.49 -3.84
C GLU A 34 -2.71 9.02 -3.78
N ASN A 35 -1.81 8.62 -4.69
CA ASN A 35 -1.11 7.35 -4.58
C ASN A 35 -0.32 7.31 -3.26
N TYR A 36 -0.66 6.40 -2.35
CA TYR A 36 0.01 6.26 -1.05
C TYR A 36 1.53 6.06 -1.17
N LYS A 37 1.99 5.46 -2.28
CA LYS A 37 3.41 5.25 -2.58
C LYS A 37 4.21 6.56 -2.63
N LYS A 38 3.57 7.69 -2.99
CA LYS A 38 4.21 9.02 -2.96
C LYS A 38 4.56 9.50 -1.55
N GLY A 39 3.94 8.94 -0.51
CA GLY A 39 4.26 9.21 0.89
C GLY A 39 5.28 8.25 1.51
N CYS A 40 5.81 7.31 0.72
CA CYS A 40 6.78 6.31 1.17
C CYS A 40 8.22 6.70 0.80
N LEU A 41 9.19 6.14 1.52
CA LEU A 41 10.56 6.02 1.02
C LEU A 41 10.60 4.89 -0.01
N VAL A 42 11.34 5.06 -1.10
CA VAL A 42 11.40 4.09 -2.19
C VAL A 42 12.84 3.61 -2.39
N ALA A 43 13.03 2.31 -2.48
CA ALA A 43 14.31 1.72 -2.89
C ALA A 43 14.13 0.86 -4.14
N GLU A 44 15.01 1.06 -5.12
CA GLU A 44 15.19 0.18 -6.27
C GLU A 44 16.26 -0.85 -5.91
N ARG A 45 15.88 -2.12 -5.83
CA ARG A 45 16.73 -3.23 -5.39
C ARG A 45 17.10 -4.11 -6.57
N ASP A 46 18.35 -4.55 -6.59
CA ASP A 46 18.79 -5.59 -7.51
C ASP A 46 18.10 -6.92 -7.13
N PRO A 47 17.44 -7.63 -8.08
CA PRO A 47 16.78 -8.90 -7.77
C PRO A 47 17.69 -9.92 -7.10
N ARG A 48 19.00 -9.88 -7.38
CA ARG A 48 20.01 -10.82 -6.84
C ARG A 48 20.27 -10.62 -5.34
N GLU A 49 19.88 -9.49 -4.77
CA GLU A 49 19.94 -9.25 -3.32
C GLU A 49 18.85 -10.01 -2.55
N ILE A 50 17.80 -10.44 -3.24
CA ILE A 50 16.63 -11.11 -2.65
C ILE A 50 16.54 -12.57 -3.13
N HIS A 51 16.74 -12.79 -4.44
CA HIS A 51 16.71 -14.11 -5.07
C HIS A 51 18.12 -14.61 -5.31
N ALA A 52 18.49 -15.71 -4.65
CA ALA A 52 19.77 -16.34 -4.90
C ALA A 52 19.82 -16.88 -6.34
N PRO A 53 20.88 -16.58 -7.12
CA PRO A 53 20.96 -17.04 -8.51
C PRO A 53 21.09 -18.56 -8.64
N VAL A 54 21.69 -19.23 -7.64
CA VAL A 54 21.96 -20.68 -7.53
C VAL A 54 22.89 -21.25 -8.62
N LEU A 55 22.79 -20.76 -9.85
CA LEU A 55 23.64 -21.08 -10.99
C LEU A 55 24.35 -19.83 -11.49
N GLU A 56 25.52 -20.02 -12.11
CA GLU A 56 26.25 -18.97 -12.81
C GLU A 56 25.83 -18.88 -14.28
N GLY A 57 25.99 -17.70 -14.88
CA GLY A 57 25.74 -17.45 -16.30
C GLY A 57 24.49 -16.62 -16.57
N ALA A 58 24.12 -16.51 -17.86
CA ALA A 58 23.03 -15.65 -18.33
C ALA A 58 21.63 -16.13 -17.94
N TYR A 59 21.48 -17.41 -17.57
CA TYR A 59 20.22 -17.99 -17.13
C TYR A 59 20.42 -18.59 -15.73
N SER A 60 19.75 -18.02 -14.75
CA SER A 60 19.85 -18.41 -13.34
C SER A 60 18.46 -18.46 -12.70
N PHE A 61 18.39 -18.79 -11.42
CA PHE A 61 17.16 -18.75 -10.63
C PHE A 61 16.87 -17.36 -10.02
N SER A 62 17.69 -16.36 -10.35
CA SER A 62 17.40 -14.95 -10.07
C SER A 62 16.95 -14.26 -11.36
N PRO A 63 15.96 -13.34 -11.28
CA PRO A 63 15.68 -12.43 -12.38
C PRO A 63 16.93 -11.65 -12.79
N ASP A 64 17.05 -11.37 -14.09
CA ASP A 64 18.09 -10.47 -14.58
C ASP A 64 17.75 -9.05 -14.07
N PRO A 65 18.70 -8.33 -13.44
CA PRO A 65 18.66 -6.86 -13.45
C PRO A 65 18.56 -6.37 -14.92
N ASP A 66 18.49 -5.11 -15.33
CA ASP A 66 18.30 -4.70 -16.73
C ASP A 66 16.91 -5.07 -17.33
N TRP A 67 16.30 -6.21 -16.94
CA TRP A 67 14.95 -6.63 -17.29
C TRP A 67 13.96 -6.33 -16.18
N SER A 68 14.36 -6.51 -14.92
CA SER A 68 13.50 -6.28 -13.77
C SER A 68 14.25 -5.66 -12.59
N ARG A 69 13.54 -4.86 -11.83
CA ARG A 69 13.94 -4.28 -10.54
C ARG A 69 12.86 -4.56 -9.53
N ILE A 70 13.26 -4.76 -8.28
CA ILE A 70 12.33 -4.84 -7.16
C ILE A 70 12.25 -3.44 -6.56
N VAL A 71 11.08 -2.81 -6.65
CA VAL A 71 10.82 -1.49 -6.07
C VAL A 71 10.11 -1.70 -4.75
N GLU A 72 10.77 -1.33 -3.66
CA GLU A 72 10.26 -1.50 -2.29
C GLU A 72 9.82 -0.14 -1.73
N PHE A 73 8.62 -0.10 -1.13
CA PHE A 73 8.03 1.11 -0.55
C PHE A 73 7.98 0.99 0.96
N TYR A 74 8.69 1.86 1.68
CA TYR A 74 8.78 1.83 3.13
C TYR A 74 8.09 3.01 3.79
N CYS A 75 7.50 2.77 4.96
CA CYS A 75 7.11 3.84 5.87
C CYS A 75 8.35 4.67 6.27
N PRO A 76 8.30 6.01 6.16
CA PRO A 76 9.45 6.87 6.48
C PRO A 76 9.80 6.92 7.97
N GLU A 77 8.88 6.54 8.86
CA GLU A 77 9.10 6.59 10.32
C GLU A 77 9.64 5.27 10.86
N CYS A 78 8.96 4.14 10.61
CA CYS A 78 9.33 2.85 11.19
C CYS A 78 10.09 1.90 10.24
N GLY A 79 10.23 2.26 8.96
CA GLY A 79 10.91 1.44 7.96
C GLY A 79 10.12 0.19 7.51
N ARG A 80 8.85 0.03 7.90
CA ARG A 80 8.00 -1.08 7.45
C ARG A 80 7.86 -1.05 5.93
N GLN A 81 8.17 -2.17 5.26
CA GLN A 81 7.88 -2.37 3.85
C GLN A 81 6.35 -2.50 3.67
N ILE A 82 5.73 -1.45 3.15
CA ILE A 82 4.29 -1.34 2.93
C ILE A 82 3.88 -2.10 1.67
N GLU A 83 4.68 -1.99 0.61
CA GLU A 83 4.39 -2.61 -0.69
C GLU A 83 5.69 -2.95 -1.44
N THR A 84 5.60 -3.86 -2.41
CA THR A 84 6.69 -4.19 -3.35
C THR A 84 6.17 -4.36 -4.78
N GLU A 85 6.91 -3.87 -5.76
CA GLU A 85 6.61 -4.07 -7.19
C GLU A 85 7.81 -4.62 -7.96
N TYR A 86 7.57 -5.47 -8.95
CA TYR A 86 8.59 -5.91 -9.90
C TYR A 86 8.35 -5.17 -11.21
N LEU A 87 9.24 -4.24 -11.54
CA LEU A 87 9.08 -3.36 -12.70
C LEU A 87 10.33 -3.40 -13.59
N PRO A 88 10.17 -3.32 -14.93
CA PRO A 88 11.30 -3.01 -15.80
C PRO A 88 11.93 -1.67 -15.44
N PRO A 89 13.26 -1.49 -15.62
CA PRO A 89 13.92 -0.21 -15.39
C PRO A 89 13.24 0.93 -16.17
N GLY A 90 12.88 2.00 -15.45
CA GLY A 90 12.22 3.18 -16.04
C GLY A 90 10.71 3.04 -16.30
N HIS A 91 10.10 1.88 -16.03
CA HIS A 91 8.64 1.75 -16.05
C HIS A 91 8.01 2.66 -14.98
N PRO A 92 6.88 3.33 -15.27
CA PRO A 92 6.18 4.12 -14.25
C PRO A 92 5.73 3.27 -13.07
N ILE A 93 5.89 3.79 -11.86
CA ILE A 93 5.32 3.17 -10.64
C ILE A 93 3.80 3.10 -10.77
N THR A 94 3.22 1.96 -10.44
CA THR A 94 1.78 1.73 -10.64
C THR A 94 0.95 2.51 -9.61
N HIS A 95 -0.13 3.14 -10.06
CA HIS A 95 -1.19 3.63 -9.17
C HIS A 95 -2.24 2.53 -9.02
N ASP A 96 -2.07 1.74 -7.96
CA ASP A 96 -2.80 0.51 -7.68
C ASP A 96 -4.07 0.72 -6.86
N ILE A 97 -4.14 1.78 -6.06
CA ILE A 97 -5.29 2.10 -5.21
C ILE A 97 -5.78 3.52 -5.49
N GLU A 98 -6.96 3.62 -6.12
CA GLU A 98 -7.69 4.87 -6.32
C GLU A 98 -9.03 4.80 -5.58
N LEU A 99 -9.08 5.41 -4.40
CA LEU A 99 -10.27 5.41 -3.55
C LEU A 99 -11.20 6.58 -3.88
N ASP A 100 -12.49 6.28 -4.14
CA ASP A 100 -13.55 7.30 -4.12
C ASP A 100 -13.91 7.66 -2.68
N VAL A 101 -13.17 8.62 -2.13
CA VAL A 101 -13.30 9.12 -0.76
C VAL A 101 -14.70 9.70 -0.50
N ASP A 102 -15.27 10.40 -1.48
CA ASP A 102 -16.54 11.11 -1.32
C ASP A 102 -17.72 10.13 -1.27
N SER A 103 -17.69 9.12 -2.14
CA SER A 103 -18.66 8.02 -2.12
C SER A 103 -18.59 7.22 -0.82
N LEU A 104 -17.38 6.88 -0.34
CA LEU A 104 -17.21 6.15 0.91
C LEU A 104 -17.76 6.96 2.11
N LYS A 105 -17.44 8.25 2.20
CA LYS A 105 -18.01 9.15 3.22
C LYS A 105 -19.53 9.19 3.18
N LYS A 106 -20.12 9.28 1.98
CA LYS A 106 -21.57 9.30 1.81
C LYS A 106 -22.22 8.01 2.34
N ARG A 107 -21.65 6.84 2.03
CA ARG A 107 -22.17 5.53 2.44
C ARG A 107 -22.03 5.27 3.94
N LEU A 108 -20.94 5.74 4.55
CA LEU A 108 -20.79 5.71 6.01
C LEU A 108 -21.81 6.64 6.69
N LYS A 109 -22.06 7.82 6.12
CA LYS A 109 -23.03 8.78 6.65
C LYS A 109 -24.48 8.32 6.50
N SER A 110 -24.85 7.66 5.40
CA SER A 110 -26.19 7.10 5.22
C SER A 110 -26.44 5.88 6.11
N GLY A 111 -25.37 5.26 6.63
CA GLY A 111 -25.46 3.99 7.35
C GLY A 111 -25.54 2.78 6.43
N ASP A 112 -25.30 2.92 5.12
CA ASP A 112 -25.21 1.77 4.20
C ASP A 112 -23.99 0.89 4.53
N LEU A 113 -22.95 1.53 5.07
CA LEU A 113 -21.73 0.89 5.56
C LEU A 113 -21.46 1.33 7.00
N SER A 114 -20.82 0.45 7.75
CA SER A 114 -20.20 0.79 9.04
C SER A 114 -18.77 0.26 9.10
N VAL A 115 -17.99 0.75 10.06
CA VAL A 115 -16.65 0.25 10.36
C VAL A 115 -16.74 -0.60 11.63
N LYS A 116 -16.23 -1.83 11.57
CA LYS A 116 -16.14 -2.74 12.71
C LYS A 116 -14.79 -3.44 12.66
N ASP A 117 -14.05 -3.39 13.77
CA ASP A 117 -12.74 -4.02 13.91
C ASP A 117 -11.78 -3.61 12.76
N GLY A 118 -11.83 -2.33 12.38
CA GLY A 118 -11.06 -1.74 11.30
C GLY A 118 -11.47 -2.17 9.89
N LYS A 119 -12.63 -2.80 9.68
CA LYS A 119 -13.11 -3.27 8.37
C LYS A 119 -14.46 -2.68 8.02
N LEU A 120 -14.70 -2.48 6.72
CA LEU A 120 -16.01 -2.08 6.22
C LEU A 120 -16.96 -3.27 6.23
N VAL A 121 -18.13 -3.09 6.84
CA VAL A 121 -19.21 -4.08 6.88
C VAL A 121 -20.52 -3.44 6.42
N ILE A 122 -21.41 -4.26 5.83
CA ILE A 122 -22.77 -3.83 5.47
C ILE A 122 -23.58 -3.74 6.76
N ALA A 123 -24.36 -2.67 6.94
CA ALA A 123 -25.05 -2.43 8.20
C ALA A 123 -26.13 -3.48 8.56
N GLU A 124 -26.65 -4.22 7.57
CA GLU A 124 -27.61 -5.31 7.80
C GLU A 124 -26.98 -6.54 8.50
N ASP A 125 -25.66 -6.72 8.41
CA ASP A 125 -24.91 -7.83 9.03
C ASP A 125 -24.59 -7.59 10.53
N VAL A 126 -25.15 -6.53 11.13
CA VAL A 126 -24.88 -6.09 12.52
C VAL A 126 -26.07 -6.38 13.46
N ALA A 127 -27.11 -7.07 12.97
CA ALA A 127 -28.29 -7.48 13.76
C ALA A 127 -28.02 -8.71 14.66
#